data_AF-K2DTK5-F1
#
_entry.id   AF-K2DTK5-F1
#
_cell.length_a   1.000
_cell.length_b   1.000
_cell.length_c   1.000
_cell.angle_alpha   90.00
_cell.angle_beta   90.00
_cell.angle_gamma   90.00
#
_symmetry.space_group_name_H-M   'P 1'
#
loop_
_entity.id
_entity.type
_entity.pdbx_description
1 polymer ?
#
loop_
_entity_poly.entity_id
_entity_poly.type
_entity_poly.pdbx_seq_one_letter_code
_entity_poly.pdbx_strand_id
1 'polypeptide(L)'
;MMQQDVDQLMIITQPESGILQIHLNQPDHLNALSYAALEQLSLILKDAKNNRAIRAVLLTGAGKGFCAGADIKELAQLNAEQGLAFARFGQSVFRQLELLGKPSLAAIHGFALGGGLELAMSATIRIA
;
A
#
# COMPACT_ATOMS: atom_id res chain seq x y z
N MET A 1 8.78 18.78 -6.75
CA MET A 1 8.47 17.70 -7.68
C MET A 1 8.12 16.42 -6.93
N MET A 2 9.04 15.80 -6.17
CA MET A 2 8.76 14.56 -5.41
C MET A 2 7.52 14.58 -4.48
N GLN A 3 7.23 15.68 -3.78
CA GLN A 3 6.09 15.72 -2.84
C GLN A 3 4.73 15.69 -3.55
N GLN A 4 4.62 16.27 -4.76
CA GLN A 4 3.38 16.30 -5.54
C GLN A 4 3.02 14.92 -6.12
N ASP A 5 4.03 14.15 -6.56
CA ASP A 5 3.83 12.79 -7.05
C ASP A 5 3.45 11.83 -5.90
N VAL A 6 4.01 12.06 -4.72
CA VAL A 6 3.68 11.30 -3.50
C VAL A 6 2.22 11.50 -3.12
N ASP A 7 1.77 12.76 -3.01
CA ASP A 7 0.41 13.10 -2.61
C ASP A 7 -0.65 12.58 -3.61
N GLN A 8 -0.26 12.37 -4.87
CA GLN A 8 -1.13 11.81 -5.91
C GLN A 8 -1.48 10.34 -5.66
N LEU A 9 -0.52 9.50 -5.24
CA LEU A 9 -0.75 8.06 -5.07
C LEU A 9 -1.01 7.66 -3.62
N MET A 10 -0.51 8.43 -2.66
CA MET A 10 -0.67 8.17 -1.23
C MET A 10 -0.88 9.46 -0.46
N ILE A 11 -1.81 9.48 0.49
CA ILE A 11 -1.86 10.54 1.51
C ILE A 11 -1.18 10.00 2.76
N ILE A 12 -0.15 10.70 3.22
CA ILE A 12 0.65 10.31 4.37
C ILE A 12 0.45 11.30 5.51
N THR A 13 0.05 10.81 6.68
CA THR A 13 0.00 11.63 7.89
C THR A 13 0.67 10.92 9.05
N GLN A 14 1.25 11.71 9.96
CA GLN A 14 1.84 11.21 11.19
C GLN A 14 1.38 12.10 12.34
N PRO A 15 0.20 11.85 12.93
CA PRO A 15 -0.21 12.52 14.16
C PRO A 15 0.79 12.24 15.30
N GLU A 16 0.78 13.08 16.34
CA GLU A 16 1.70 13.02 17.49
C GLU A 16 1.71 11.67 18.24
N SER A 17 0.77 10.79 17.95
CA SER A 17 0.69 9.42 18.47
C SER A 17 1.82 8.49 17.99
N GLY A 18 2.64 8.90 17.01
CA GLY A 18 3.69 8.06 16.43
C GLY A 18 3.14 6.95 15.52
N ILE A 19 1.90 7.10 15.05
CA ILE A 19 1.27 6.20 14.10
C ILE A 19 1.42 6.83 12.72
N LEU A 20 2.10 6.15 11.80
CA LEU A 20 2.12 6.54 10.39
C LEU A 20 0.81 6.07 9.74
N GLN A 21 0.01 6.99 9.23
CA GLN A 21 -1.20 6.69 8.47
C GLN A 21 -0.88 6.81 6.98
N ILE A 22 -1.16 5.73 6.24
CA ILE A 22 -0.96 5.61 4.81
C ILE A 22 -2.35 5.39 4.20
N HIS A 23 -2.80 6.33 3.38
CA HIS A 23 -4.01 6.18 2.58
C HIS A 23 -3.61 5.96 1.13
N LEU A 24 -3.97 4.83 0.54
CA LEU A 24 -3.93 4.67 -0.91
C LEU A 24 -4.85 5.72 -1.54
N ASN A 25 -4.37 6.51 -2.50
CA ASN A 25 -5.06 7.72 -2.97
C ASN A 25 -5.39 7.69 -4.46
N GLN A 26 -5.96 6.58 -4.94
CA GLN A 26 -6.53 6.51 -6.29
C GLN A 26 -8.02 6.15 -6.23
N PRO A 27 -8.86 6.96 -5.58
CA PRO A 27 -10.26 6.61 -5.29
C PRO A 27 -11.10 6.36 -6.55
N ASP A 28 -10.82 7.06 -7.65
CA ASP A 28 -11.50 6.89 -8.94
C ASP A 28 -11.21 5.53 -9.59
N HIS A 29 -10.10 4.90 -9.19
CA HIS A 29 -9.67 3.56 -9.61
C HIS A 29 -9.77 2.54 -8.47
N LEU A 30 -10.54 2.85 -7.42
CA LEU A 30 -10.69 2.02 -6.22
C LEU A 30 -9.35 1.59 -5.60
N ASN A 31 -8.37 2.49 -5.64
CA ASN A 31 -7.03 2.30 -5.08
C ASN A 31 -6.30 1.08 -5.68
N ALA A 32 -6.37 0.91 -7.00
CA ALA A 32 -5.63 -0.14 -7.68
C ALA A 32 -4.10 -0.01 -7.50
N LEU A 33 -3.41 -1.13 -7.42
CA LEU A 33 -1.97 -1.23 -7.20
C LEU A 33 -1.26 -1.25 -8.55
N SER A 34 -0.88 -0.06 -9.03
CA SER A 34 0.07 0.11 -10.13
C SER A 34 1.50 -0.12 -9.69
N TYR A 35 2.45 -0.22 -10.63
CA TYR A 35 3.87 -0.32 -10.28
C TYR A 35 4.32 0.89 -9.45
N ALA A 36 3.91 2.09 -9.86
CA ALA A 36 4.24 3.33 -9.15
C ALA A 36 3.68 3.35 -7.72
N ALA A 37 2.44 2.88 -7.52
CA ALA A 37 1.85 2.78 -6.19
C ALA A 37 2.62 1.80 -5.29
N LEU A 38 3.03 0.64 -5.84
CA LEU A 38 3.84 -0.35 -5.11
C LEU A 38 5.24 0.17 -4.78
N GLU A 39 5.89 0.88 -5.70
CA GLU A 39 7.20 1.50 -5.49
C GLU A 39 7.14 2.54 -4.37
N GLN A 40 6.14 3.41 -4.41
CA GLN A 40 5.95 4.40 -3.36
C GLN A 40 5.65 3.76 -2.01
N LEU A 41 4.77 2.76 -1.97
CA LEU A 41 4.49 2.02 -0.73
C LEU A 41 5.76 1.36 -0.18
N SER A 42 6.60 0.78 -1.04
CA SER A 42 7.88 0.18 -0.63
C SER A 42 8.81 1.20 0.03
N LEU A 43 8.95 2.39 -0.56
CA LEU A 43 9.77 3.46 -0.01
C LEU A 43 9.26 3.90 1.37
N ILE A 44 7.94 4.08 1.50
CA ILE A 44 7.30 4.47 2.77
C ILE A 44 7.53 3.39 3.84
N LEU A 45 7.33 2.11 3.51
CA LEU A 45 7.53 1.01 4.46
C LEU A 45 9.00 0.88 4.89
N LYS A 46 9.94 1.11 3.97
CA LYS A 46 11.36 1.13 4.28
C LYS A 46 11.74 2.27 5.22
N ASP A 47 11.19 3.46 5.02
CA ASP A 47 11.39 4.58 5.96
C ASP A 47 10.74 4.27 7.31
N ALA A 48 9.48 3.83 7.30
CA ALA A 48 8.73 3.45 8.49
C ALA A 48 9.44 2.40 9.33
N LYS A 49 10.15 1.44 8.72
CA LYS A 49 10.95 0.45 9.44
C LYS A 49 12.08 1.08 10.25
N ASN A 50 12.81 2.03 9.66
CA ASN A 50 14.03 2.61 10.23
C ASN A 50 13.78 3.83 11.13
N ASN A 51 12.64 4.51 10.94
CA ASN A 51 12.31 5.72 11.67
C ASN A 51 11.77 5.43 13.08
N ARG A 52 12.52 5.78 14.13
CA ARG A 52 12.14 5.53 15.54
C ARG A 52 10.91 6.32 16.00
N ALA A 53 10.55 7.41 15.34
CA ALA A 53 9.34 8.19 15.65
C ALA A 53 8.07 7.45 15.23
N ILE A 54 8.17 6.54 14.26
CA ILE A 54 7.06 5.68 13.82
C ILE A 54 7.05 4.43 14.70
N ARG A 55 5.98 4.24 15.45
CA ARG A 55 5.77 3.10 16.36
C ARG A 55 4.78 2.09 15.81
N ALA A 56 3.89 2.51 14.91
CA ALA A 56 2.93 1.65 14.23
C ALA A 56 2.56 2.22 12.86
N VAL A 57 1.98 1.38 11.99
CA VAL A 57 1.45 1.78 10.68
C VAL A 57 -0.04 1.49 10.62
N LEU A 58 -0.83 2.45 10.16
CA LEU A 58 -2.20 2.26 9.71
C LEU A 58 -2.23 2.40 8.20
N LEU A 59 -2.79 1.40 7.51
CA LEU A 59 -2.99 1.40 6.08
C LEU A 59 -4.49 1.38 5.79
N THR A 60 -4.95 2.27 4.93
CA THR A 60 -6.34 2.31 4.45
C THR A 60 -6.42 2.85 3.02
N GLY A 61 -7.61 2.91 2.45
CA GLY A 61 -7.86 3.50 1.13
C GLY A 61 -8.63 4.81 1.21
N ALA A 62 -8.40 5.72 0.27
CA ALA A 62 -9.25 6.88 0.07
C ALA A 62 -10.55 6.49 -0.67
N GLY A 63 -11.62 7.26 -0.46
CA GLY A 63 -12.87 7.07 -1.18
C GLY A 63 -13.66 5.83 -0.72
N LYS A 64 -14.20 5.07 -1.68
CA LYS A 64 -15.26 4.05 -1.43
C LYS A 64 -14.75 2.67 -1.01
N GLY A 65 -13.44 2.42 -1.03
CA GLY A 65 -12.90 1.10 -0.75
C GLY A 65 -11.45 1.14 -0.28
N PHE A 66 -10.98 0.01 0.21
CA PHE A 66 -9.59 -0.16 0.62
C PHE A 66 -8.67 -0.26 -0.60
N CYS A 67 -8.81 -1.30 -1.41
CA CYS A 67 -7.99 -1.58 -2.59
C CYS A 67 -8.65 -2.64 -3.49
N ALA A 68 -8.81 -2.36 -4.78
CA ALA A 68 -9.38 -3.29 -5.75
C ALA A 68 -8.39 -4.34 -6.29
N GLY A 69 -7.13 -4.31 -5.85
CA GLY A 69 -6.08 -5.21 -6.35
C GLY A 69 -5.20 -4.57 -7.40
N ALA A 70 -4.58 -5.36 -8.26
CA ALA A 70 -3.67 -4.85 -9.27
C ALA A 70 -4.39 -3.97 -10.31
N ASP A 71 -3.68 -2.96 -10.84
CA ASP A 71 -4.19 -2.18 -11.97
C ASP A 71 -4.29 -3.05 -13.23
N ILE A 72 -5.51 -3.40 -13.63
CA ILE A 72 -5.77 -4.27 -14.78
C ILE A 72 -5.35 -3.62 -16.09
N LYS A 73 -5.41 -2.28 -16.21
CA LYS A 73 -4.97 -1.59 -17.43
C LYS A 73 -3.47 -1.72 -17.60
N GLU A 74 -2.71 -1.60 -16.51
CA GLU A 74 -1.27 -1.80 -16.51
C GLU A 74 -0.91 -3.27 -16.77
N LEU A 75 -1.54 -4.21 -16.05
CA LEU A 75 -1.32 -5.63 -16.25
C LEU A 75 -1.58 -6.10 -17.69
N ALA A 76 -2.59 -5.54 -18.36
CA ALA A 76 -2.91 -5.88 -19.74
C ALA A 76 -1.82 -5.49 -20.74
N GLN A 77 -0.88 -4.63 -20.38
CA GLN A 77 0.26 -4.24 -21.23
C GLN A 77 1.50 -5.12 -21.02
N LEU A 78 1.50 -5.97 -20.00
CA LEU A 78 2.66 -6.78 -19.63
C LEU A 78 2.68 -8.11 -20.38
N ASN A 79 3.85 -8.51 -20.85
CA ASN A 79 4.08 -9.90 -21.27
C ASN A 79 4.29 -10.80 -20.03
N ALA A 80 4.45 -12.11 -20.24
CA ALA A 80 4.58 -13.09 -19.15
C ALA A 80 5.79 -12.83 -18.22
N GLU A 81 6.94 -12.43 -18.78
CA GLU A 81 8.14 -12.14 -18.00
C GLU A 81 7.96 -10.88 -17.15
N GLN A 82 7.40 -9.83 -17.75
CA GLN A 82 7.08 -8.57 -17.07
C GLN A 82 6.01 -8.78 -15.98
N GLY A 83 4.99 -9.59 -16.25
CA GLY A 83 3.96 -9.95 -15.27
C GLY A 83 4.54 -10.72 -14.08
N LEU A 84 5.47 -11.65 -14.33
CA LEU A 84 6.19 -12.35 -13.26
C LEU A 84 7.03 -11.39 -12.43
N ALA A 85 7.75 -10.47 -13.07
CA ALA A 85 8.54 -9.45 -12.37
C ALA A 85 7.65 -8.53 -11.52
N PHE A 86 6.53 -8.07 -12.06
CA PHE A 86 5.54 -7.26 -11.36
C PHE A 86 4.96 -7.99 -10.14
N ALA A 87 4.54 -9.24 -10.30
CA ALA A 87 4.01 -10.05 -9.21
C ALA A 87 5.07 -10.26 -8.11
N ARG A 88 6.32 -10.58 -8.47
CA ARG A 88 7.43 -10.72 -7.51
C ARG A 88 7.69 -9.41 -6.76
N PHE A 89 7.67 -8.28 -7.47
CA PHE A 89 7.84 -6.98 -6.86
C PHE A 89 6.72 -6.68 -5.87
N GLY A 90 5.45 -6.82 -6.26
CA GLY A 90 4.30 -6.63 -5.37
C GLY A 90 4.38 -7.49 -4.10
N GLN A 91 4.66 -8.79 -4.25
CA GLN A 91 4.86 -9.71 -3.12
C GLN A 91 6.03 -9.29 -2.21
N SER A 92 7.11 -8.73 -2.79
CA SER A 92 8.23 -8.21 -1.98
C SER A 92 7.83 -6.98 -1.15
N VAL A 93 6.94 -6.13 -1.66
CA VAL A 93 6.41 -4.97 -0.92
C VAL A 93 5.47 -5.44 0.20
N PHE A 94 4.60 -6.40 -0.09
CA PHE A 94 3.73 -7.03 0.91
C PHE A 94 4.54 -7.68 2.04
N ARG A 95 5.63 -8.37 1.68
CA ARG A 95 6.58 -8.94 2.64
C ARG A 95 7.29 -7.89 3.49
N GLN A 96 7.51 -6.67 2.99
CA GLN A 96 8.05 -5.58 3.80
C GLN A 96 7.08 -5.15 4.90
N LEU A 97 5.78 -5.09 4.60
CA LEU A 97 4.74 -4.79 5.60
C LEU A 97 4.64 -5.92 6.64
N GLU A 98 4.66 -7.17 6.20
CA GLU A 98 4.63 -8.35 7.07
C GLU A 98 5.84 -8.38 8.03
N LEU A 99 7.04 -8.06 7.52
CA LEU A 99 8.30 -8.05 8.28
C LEU A 99 8.70 -6.65 8.77
N LEU A 100 7.73 -5.75 8.93
CA LEU A 100 8.00 -4.36 9.32
C LEU A 100 8.67 -4.28 10.71
N GLY A 101 8.38 -5.24 11.60
CA GLY A 101 8.87 -5.25 12.98
C GLY A 101 8.16 -4.23 13.88
N LYS A 102 7.07 -3.63 13.39
CA LYS A 102 6.21 -2.69 14.10
C LYS A 102 4.74 -3.10 13.86
N PRO A 103 3.84 -2.89 14.83
CA PRO A 103 2.42 -3.17 14.63
C PRO A 103 1.87 -2.48 13.38
N SER A 104 1.16 -3.23 12.54
CA SER A 104 0.49 -2.71 11.35
C SER A 104 -1.00 -3.07 11.34
N LEU A 105 -1.84 -2.09 11.02
CA LEU A 105 -3.29 -2.24 10.91
C LEU A 105 -3.74 -1.94 9.48
N ALA A 106 -4.44 -2.87 8.84
CA ALA A 106 -5.26 -2.58 7.67
C ALA A 106 -6.69 -2.22 8.12
N ALA A 107 -7.09 -0.97 7.92
CA ALA A 107 -8.45 -0.50 8.18
C ALA A 107 -9.26 -0.53 6.88
N ILE A 108 -10.20 -1.48 6.78
CA ILE A 108 -10.88 -1.88 5.54
C ILE A 108 -12.36 -1.43 5.61
N HIS A 109 -12.68 -0.27 5.03
CA HIS A 109 -14.05 0.29 5.05
C HIS A 109 -14.88 -0.02 3.79
N GLY A 110 -14.36 -0.86 2.89
CA GLY A 110 -15.01 -1.23 1.63
C GLY A 110 -14.23 -2.31 0.90
N PHE A 111 -14.19 -2.26 -0.45
CA PHE A 111 -13.58 -3.32 -1.25
C PHE A 111 -12.09 -3.56 -0.93
N ALA A 112 -11.74 -4.82 -0.63
CA ALA A 112 -10.38 -5.33 -0.54
C ALA A 112 -10.30 -6.63 -1.37
N LEU A 113 -9.92 -6.51 -2.64
CA LEU A 113 -10.06 -7.58 -3.63
C LEU A 113 -8.69 -7.96 -4.22
N GLY A 114 -8.47 -9.25 -4.51
CA GLY A 114 -7.23 -9.75 -5.12
C GLY A 114 -5.98 -9.24 -4.38
N GLY A 115 -5.10 -8.54 -5.11
CA GLY A 115 -3.91 -7.88 -4.54
C GLY A 115 -4.18 -6.95 -3.36
N GLY A 116 -5.38 -6.35 -3.27
CA GLY A 116 -5.79 -5.53 -2.14
C GLY A 116 -6.03 -6.34 -0.89
N LEU A 117 -6.61 -7.55 -1.03
CA LEU A 117 -6.73 -8.48 0.09
C LEU A 117 -5.37 -9.05 0.48
N GLU A 118 -4.49 -9.35 -0.48
CA GLU A 118 -3.11 -9.80 -0.22
C GLU A 118 -2.33 -8.75 0.59
N LEU A 119 -2.43 -7.47 0.22
CA LEU A 119 -1.87 -6.36 0.98
C LEU A 119 -2.44 -6.28 2.40
N ALA A 120 -3.77 -6.39 2.55
CA ALA A 120 -4.41 -6.38 3.87
C ALA A 120 -4.01 -7.58 4.74
N MET A 121 -3.85 -8.77 4.15
CA MET A 121 -3.37 -9.98 4.84
C MET A 121 -1.95 -9.84 5.35
N SER A 122 -1.14 -9.00 4.70
CA SER A 122 0.23 -8.72 5.10
C SER A 122 0.34 -7.78 6.31
N ALA A 123 -0.75 -7.10 6.69
CA ALA A 123 -0.82 -6.35 7.93
C ALA A 123 -0.91 -7.28 9.16
N THR A 124 -0.49 -6.79 10.33
CA THR A 124 -0.59 -7.57 11.58
C THR A 124 -2.05 -7.78 11.96
N ILE A 125 -2.86 -6.73 11.89
CA ILE A 125 -4.28 -6.71 12.25
C ILE A 125 -5.08 -6.20 11.06
N ARG A 126 -6.29 -6.73 10.88
CA ARG A 126 -7.30 -6.23 9.93
C ARG A 126 -8.59 -5.93 10.68
N ILE A 127 -9.21 -4.81 10.38
CA ILE A 127 -10.54 -4.43 10.88
C ILE A 127 -11.40 -4.07 9.66
N ALA A 128 -12.62 -4.62 9.61
CA ALA A 128 -13.57 -4.46 8.53
C ALA A 128 -15.00 -4.28 9.07
#